data_AF-A0A382KKU2-F1
#
_entry.id   AF-A0A382KKU2-F1
#
_cell.length_a   1.000
_cell.length_b   1.000
_cell.length_c   1.000
_cell.angle_alpha   90.00
_cell.angle_beta   90.00
_cell.angle_gamma   90.00
#
_symmetry.space_group_name_H-M   'P 1'
#
loop_
_entity.id
_entity.type
_entity.pdbx_description
1 polymer ?
#
loop_
_entity_poly.entity_id
_entity_poly.type
_entity_poly.pdbx_seq_one_letter_code
_entity_poly.pdbx_strand_id
1 'polypeptide(L)'
;MATLYENLGGQAALDAFVPALYDKVLTDDRVSSIFRSVGMERQGRMLKAFLTMGFGGPDDYAGKSLRQGHKHLVNQGLNDEHFDAVAGHIKSTLEDLNVPAELVDQVMGAAGSLRDEVLNKPEEAVAPQATDETEEPVAIAEEVTSEMTSDDGAGATPVRTPRARKTSGTGSARRKK
;
A
#
# COMPACT_ATOMS: atom_id res chain seq x y z
N MET A 1 7.18 -9.60 21.90
CA MET A 1 7.25 -8.13 22.14
C MET A 1 5.91 -7.54 21.75
N ALA A 2 5.45 -6.50 22.45
CA ALA A 2 4.21 -5.83 22.12
C ALA A 2 4.36 -4.97 20.86
N THR A 3 3.32 -4.89 20.03
CA THR A 3 3.33 -4.06 18.82
C THR A 3 3.13 -2.59 19.16
N LEU A 4 3.44 -1.68 18.22
CA LEU A 4 3.18 -0.25 18.42
C LEU A 4 1.69 0.00 18.62
N TYR A 5 0.82 -0.73 17.92
CA TYR A 5 -0.62 -0.71 18.13
C TYR A 5 -1.00 -1.05 19.58
N GLU A 6 -0.44 -2.12 20.15
CA GLU A 6 -0.70 -2.50 21.54
C GLU A 6 -0.16 -1.45 22.53
N ASN A 7 1.03 -0.92 22.29
CA ASN A 7 1.66 0.10 23.14
C ASN A 7 0.89 1.44 23.12
N LEU A 8 0.24 1.77 22.00
CA LEU A 8 -0.62 2.95 21.89
C LEU A 8 -1.96 2.79 22.64
N GLY A 9 -2.33 1.57 23.04
CA GLY A 9 -3.65 1.27 23.64
C GLY A 9 -4.66 0.64 22.66
N GLY A 10 -4.19 0.18 21.50
CA GLY A 10 -4.95 -0.58 20.53
C GLY A 10 -6.15 0.17 19.94
N GLN A 11 -7.23 -0.56 19.71
CA GLN A 11 -8.43 -0.06 19.02
C GLN A 11 -9.01 1.18 19.70
N ALA A 12 -9.07 1.17 21.04
CA ALA A 12 -9.64 2.27 21.81
C ALA A 12 -8.87 3.58 21.61
N ALA A 13 -7.53 3.50 21.52
CA ALA A 13 -6.70 4.66 21.24
C ALA A 13 -6.97 5.22 19.83
N LEU A 14 -7.09 4.34 18.82
CA LEU A 14 -7.43 4.76 17.46
C LEU A 14 -8.87 5.27 17.32
N ASP A 15 -9.81 4.75 18.12
CA ASP A 15 -11.19 5.22 18.20
C ASP A 15 -11.27 6.65 18.74
N ALA A 16 -10.37 7.05 19.66
CA ALA A 16 -10.26 8.41 20.17
C ALA A 16 -9.45 9.33 19.24
N PHE A 17 -8.34 8.82 18.69
CA PHE A 17 -7.41 9.57 17.86
C PHE A 17 -8.03 10.03 16.53
N VAL A 18 -8.68 9.11 15.79
CA VAL A 18 -9.13 9.42 14.42
C VAL A 18 -10.16 10.57 14.37
N PRO A 19 -11.20 10.62 15.22
CA PRO A 19 -12.11 11.76 15.25
C PRO A 19 -11.40 13.06 15.63
N ALA A 20 -10.58 13.06 16.70
CA ALA A 20 -9.88 14.24 17.19
C ALA A 20 -8.89 14.80 16.15
N LEU A 21 -8.23 13.95 15.38
CA LEU A 21 -7.39 14.35 14.26
C LEU A 21 -8.22 15.08 13.19
N TYR A 22 -9.36 14.51 12.79
CA TYR A 22 -10.17 15.11 11.74
C TYR A 22 -10.85 16.41 12.18
N ASP A 23 -11.18 16.58 13.46
CA ASP A 23 -11.66 17.86 13.98
C ASP A 23 -10.63 18.99 13.73
N LYS A 24 -9.34 18.70 13.92
CA LYS A 24 -8.25 19.66 13.64
C LYS A 24 -8.02 19.84 12.13
N VAL A 25 -7.97 18.76 11.37
CA VAL A 25 -7.74 18.82 9.90
C VAL A 25 -8.87 19.58 9.19
N LEU A 26 -10.12 19.38 9.59
CA LEU A 26 -11.26 20.04 8.97
C LEU A 26 -11.42 21.51 9.36
N THR A 27 -10.72 21.97 10.41
CA THR A 27 -10.72 23.37 10.85
C THR A 27 -9.48 24.14 10.40
N ASP A 28 -8.50 23.48 9.77
CA ASP A 28 -7.32 24.13 9.21
C ASP A 28 -7.54 24.51 7.74
N ASP A 29 -7.55 25.82 7.47
CA ASP A 29 -7.78 26.39 6.13
C ASP A 29 -6.77 25.91 5.07
N ARG A 30 -5.56 25.50 5.49
CA ARG A 30 -4.54 24.96 4.58
C ARG A 30 -5.00 23.66 3.95
N VAL A 31 -5.66 22.78 4.72
CA VAL A 31 -5.93 21.38 4.30
C VAL A 31 -7.40 21.01 4.24
N SER A 32 -8.30 21.70 4.96
CA SER A 32 -9.74 21.41 5.02
C SER A 32 -10.39 21.37 3.63
N SER A 33 -9.88 22.19 2.71
CA SER A 33 -10.32 22.29 1.32
C SER A 33 -10.26 20.97 0.55
N ILE A 34 -9.28 20.12 0.86
CA ILE A 34 -9.04 18.81 0.25
C ILE A 34 -10.17 17.82 0.60
N PHE A 35 -10.79 17.99 1.77
CA PHE A 35 -11.76 17.05 2.32
C PHE A 35 -13.22 17.42 2.02
N ARG A 36 -13.49 18.53 1.32
CA ARG A 36 -14.85 19.03 1.07
C ARG A 36 -15.82 18.04 0.40
N SER A 37 -15.31 17.14 -0.43
CA SER A 37 -16.10 16.10 -1.11
C SER A 37 -15.85 14.69 -0.56
N VAL A 38 -15.19 14.57 0.58
CA VAL A 38 -14.81 13.30 1.19
C VAL A 38 -15.86 12.90 2.22
N GLY A 39 -16.38 11.67 2.11
CA GLY A 39 -17.25 11.10 3.14
C GLY A 39 -16.45 10.79 4.40
N MET A 40 -16.50 11.69 5.39
CA MET A 40 -15.62 11.65 6.56
C MET A 40 -15.77 10.40 7.42
N GLU A 41 -16.96 9.82 7.52
CA GLU A 41 -17.10 8.53 8.22
C GLU A 41 -16.33 7.41 7.53
N ARG A 42 -16.44 7.32 6.19
CA ARG A 42 -15.71 6.31 5.41
C ARG A 42 -14.21 6.55 5.51
N GLN A 43 -13.80 7.82 5.42
CA GLN A 43 -12.40 8.22 5.54
C GLN A 43 -11.83 7.88 6.93
N GLY A 44 -12.58 8.13 8.00
CA GLY A 44 -12.21 7.75 9.36
C GLY A 44 -12.03 6.25 9.52
N ARG A 45 -12.95 5.43 8.99
CA ARG A 45 -12.80 3.97 8.99
C ARG A 45 -11.57 3.51 8.21
N MET A 46 -11.32 4.09 7.04
CA MET A 46 -10.14 3.75 6.23
C MET A 46 -8.83 4.13 6.91
N LEU A 47 -8.75 5.32 7.49
CA LEU A 47 -7.55 5.76 8.21
C LEU A 47 -7.31 4.85 9.42
N LYS A 48 -8.35 4.51 10.17
CA LYS A 48 -8.24 3.60 11.31
C LYS A 48 -7.68 2.24 10.91
N ALA A 49 -8.25 1.63 9.87
CA ALA A 49 -7.78 0.35 9.36
C ALA A 49 -6.32 0.41 8.87
N PHE A 50 -5.96 1.50 8.18
CA PHE A 50 -4.59 1.74 7.74
C PHE A 50 -3.61 1.86 8.92
N LEU A 51 -3.98 2.61 9.98
CA LEU A 51 -3.16 2.75 11.18
C LEU A 51 -3.05 1.44 11.98
N THR A 52 -4.15 0.70 12.11
CA THR A 52 -4.13 -0.62 12.76
C THR A 52 -3.14 -1.54 12.06
N MET A 53 -3.23 -1.69 10.73
CA MET A 53 -2.31 -2.51 9.96
C MET A 53 -0.87 -1.99 10.05
N GLY A 54 -0.66 -0.68 9.86
CA GLY A 54 0.68 -0.07 9.87
C GLY A 54 1.40 -0.14 11.22
N PHE A 55 0.66 -0.21 12.33
CA PHE A 55 1.23 -0.33 13.68
C PHE A 55 1.27 -1.78 14.19
N GLY A 56 0.99 -2.77 13.34
CA GLY A 56 1.06 -4.20 13.66
C GLY A 56 -0.14 -4.72 14.44
N GLY A 57 -1.28 -4.04 14.37
CA GLY A 57 -2.57 -4.51 14.89
C GLY A 57 -3.31 -5.42 13.91
N PRO A 58 -4.42 -6.05 14.36
CA PRO A 58 -5.21 -6.96 13.55
C PRO A 58 -6.13 -6.17 12.61
N ASP A 59 -5.71 -5.96 11.36
CA ASP A 59 -6.58 -5.41 10.31
C ASP A 59 -6.12 -5.89 8.92
N ASP A 60 -7.10 -6.02 8.02
CA ASP A 60 -6.89 -6.25 6.60
C ASP A 60 -7.29 -4.99 5.84
N TYR A 61 -6.41 -3.98 5.84
CA TYR A 61 -6.63 -2.77 5.05
C TYR A 61 -6.64 -3.12 3.55
N ALA A 62 -7.83 -3.20 2.97
CA ALA A 62 -8.05 -3.50 1.55
C ALA A 62 -8.28 -2.23 0.69
N GLY A 63 -7.85 -1.06 1.18
CA GLY A 63 -8.03 0.20 0.49
C GLY A 63 -7.00 0.45 -0.63
N LYS A 64 -7.09 1.62 -1.27
CA LYS A 64 -6.07 2.06 -2.24
C LYS A 64 -4.73 2.26 -1.51
N SER A 65 -3.62 2.08 -2.22
CA SER A 65 -2.33 2.54 -1.71
C SER A 65 -2.34 4.06 -1.50
N LEU A 66 -1.48 4.58 -0.63
CA LEU A 66 -1.40 6.01 -0.36
C LEU A 66 -1.14 6.79 -1.64
N ARG A 67 -0.22 6.31 -2.47
CA ARG A 67 0.06 6.90 -3.79
C ARG A 67 -1.16 6.96 -4.69
N GLN A 68 -1.91 5.86 -4.81
CA GLN A 68 -3.13 5.83 -5.64
C GLN A 68 -4.24 6.72 -5.06
N GLY A 69 -4.35 6.81 -3.74
CA GLY A 69 -5.33 7.63 -3.04
C GLY A 69 -5.10 9.13 -3.25
N HIS A 70 -3.84 9.57 -3.20
CA HIS A 70 -3.49 11.00 -3.18
C HIS A 70 -3.02 11.55 -4.53
N LYS A 71 -2.67 10.71 -5.51
CA LYS A 71 -2.16 11.15 -6.83
C LYS A 71 -3.01 12.23 -7.49
N HIS A 72 -4.34 12.13 -7.45
CA HIS A 72 -5.19 13.13 -8.06
C HIS A 72 -5.18 14.48 -7.31
N LEU A 73 -4.91 14.47 -6.00
CA LEU A 73 -4.81 15.66 -5.16
C LEU A 73 -3.50 16.41 -5.42
N VAL A 74 -2.42 15.68 -5.71
CA VAL A 74 -1.15 16.30 -6.14
C VAL A 74 -1.35 17.12 -7.41
N ASN A 75 -2.13 16.62 -8.37
CA ASN A 75 -2.52 17.38 -9.56
C ASN A 75 -3.41 18.60 -9.26
N GLN A 76 -3.99 18.68 -8.06
CA GLN A 76 -4.85 19.78 -7.59
C GLN A 76 -4.11 20.72 -6.61
N GLY A 77 -2.83 20.50 -6.35
CA GLY A 77 -2.01 21.37 -5.51
C GLY A 77 -1.59 20.79 -4.15
N LEU A 78 -1.90 19.52 -3.84
CA LEU A 78 -1.33 18.86 -2.66
C LEU A 78 0.20 18.88 -2.74
N ASN A 79 0.85 19.30 -1.66
CA ASN A 79 2.28 19.60 -1.60
C ASN A 79 2.84 19.38 -0.18
N ASP A 80 4.12 19.65 0.01
CA ASP A 80 4.81 19.48 1.30
C ASP A 80 4.18 20.27 2.45
N GLU A 81 3.70 21.51 2.23
CA GLU A 81 3.05 22.31 3.28
C GLU A 81 1.78 21.63 3.81
N HIS A 82 0.98 21.05 2.91
CA HIS A 82 -0.22 20.31 3.30
C HIS A 82 0.12 19.06 4.09
N PHE A 83 1.18 18.35 3.69
CA PHE A 83 1.67 17.18 4.42
C PHE A 83 2.13 17.56 5.82
N ASP A 84 2.93 18.63 5.93
CA ASP A 84 3.43 19.16 7.21
C ASP A 84 2.29 19.61 8.14
N ALA A 85 1.25 20.24 7.57
CA ALA A 85 0.06 20.61 8.32
C ALA A 85 -0.63 19.37 8.94
N VAL A 86 -0.87 18.33 8.14
CA VAL A 86 -1.48 17.08 8.64
C VAL A 86 -0.56 16.38 9.64
N ALA A 87 0.75 16.34 9.40
CA ALA A 87 1.72 15.76 10.32
C ALA A 87 1.74 16.49 11.68
N GLY A 88 1.65 17.82 11.67
CA GLY A 88 1.48 18.63 12.89
C GLY A 88 0.18 18.33 13.64
N HIS A 89 -0.92 18.11 12.91
CA HIS A 89 -2.19 17.70 13.52
C HIS A 89 -2.11 16.30 14.13
N ILE A 90 -1.42 15.36 13.48
CA ILE A 90 -1.16 14.03 14.04
C ILE A 90 -0.41 14.17 15.37
N LYS A 91 0.72 14.89 15.36
CA LYS A 91 1.53 15.09 16.56
C LYS A 91 0.73 15.71 17.71
N SER A 92 0.07 16.84 17.45
CA SER A 92 -0.70 17.55 18.48
C SER A 92 -1.89 16.74 19.01
N THR A 93 -2.52 15.91 18.16
CA THR A 93 -3.61 15.03 18.62
C THR A 93 -3.09 13.94 19.55
N LEU A 94 -1.92 13.35 19.27
CA LEU A 94 -1.32 12.35 20.15
C LEU A 94 -0.91 12.98 21.50
N GLU A 95 -0.36 14.19 21.47
CA GLU A 95 -0.02 14.95 22.67
C GLU A 95 -1.26 15.28 23.51
N ASP A 96 -2.35 15.75 22.89
CA ASP A 96 -3.62 16.03 23.56
C ASP A 96 -4.24 14.78 24.22
N LEU A 97 -4.01 13.60 23.61
CA LEU A 97 -4.41 12.30 24.15
C LEU A 97 -3.43 11.75 25.19
N ASN A 98 -2.42 12.53 25.60
CA ASN A 98 -1.40 12.16 26.58
C ASN A 98 -0.61 10.89 26.19
N VAL A 99 -0.40 10.67 24.89
CA VAL A 99 0.45 9.60 24.41
C VAL A 99 1.90 9.91 24.82
N PRO A 100 2.66 8.93 25.37
CA PRO A 100 4.06 9.12 25.73
C PRO A 100 4.91 9.61 24.56
N ALA A 101 5.83 10.55 24.81
CA ALA A 101 6.66 11.18 23.78
C ALA A 101 7.41 10.16 22.90
N GLU A 102 7.92 9.08 23.49
CA GLU A 102 8.62 8.01 22.75
C GLU A 102 7.71 7.33 21.71
N LEU A 103 6.41 7.17 22.00
CA LEU A 103 5.45 6.61 21.06
C LEU A 103 5.01 7.64 20.02
N VAL A 104 4.91 8.93 20.41
CA VAL A 104 4.68 10.03 19.46
C VAL A 104 5.79 10.06 18.42
N ASP A 105 7.04 9.97 18.83
CA ASP A 105 8.19 9.99 17.92
C ASP A 105 8.18 8.79 16.97
N GLN A 106 7.83 7.59 17.44
CA GLN A 106 7.67 6.41 16.59
C GLN A 106 6.56 6.60 15.55
N VAL A 107 5.40 7.11 15.96
CA VAL A 107 4.28 7.39 15.04
C VAL A 107 4.66 8.47 14.03
N MET A 108 5.35 9.52 14.46
CA MET A 108 5.79 10.60 13.56
C MET A 108 6.87 10.13 12.58
N GLY A 109 7.77 9.24 13.01
CA GLY A 109 8.73 8.60 12.12
C GLY A 109 8.06 7.75 11.05
N ALA A 110 7.09 6.92 11.46
CA ALA A 110 6.29 6.12 10.53
C ALA A 110 5.43 6.98 9.60
N ALA A 111 4.83 8.07 10.08
CA ALA A 111 4.08 8.99 9.23
C ALA A 111 5.00 9.70 8.21
N GLY A 112 6.19 10.13 8.66
CA GLY A 112 7.18 10.82 7.82
C GLY A 112 7.69 9.98 6.66
N SER A 113 7.89 8.68 6.84
CA SER A 113 8.35 7.78 5.79
C SER A 113 7.35 7.61 4.63
N LEU A 114 6.07 7.93 4.87
CA LEU A 114 5.01 7.84 3.87
C LEU A 114 4.89 9.10 2.99
N ARG A 115 5.74 10.12 3.21
CA ARG A 115 5.67 11.39 2.49
C ARG A 115 5.72 11.21 0.98
N ASP A 116 6.64 10.43 0.47
CA ASP A 116 6.84 10.28 -0.97
C ASP A 116 5.68 9.54 -1.64
N GLU A 117 5.05 8.61 -0.92
CA GLU A 117 3.82 7.98 -1.37
C GLU A 117 2.67 8.99 -1.45
N VAL A 118 2.44 9.77 -0.39
CA VAL A 118 1.34 10.75 -0.32
C VAL A 118 1.51 11.86 -1.36
N LEU A 119 2.73 12.37 -1.51
CA LEU A 119 3.05 13.45 -2.46
C LEU A 119 3.31 12.94 -3.88
N ASN A 120 3.14 11.63 -4.11
CA ASN A 120 3.40 10.97 -5.37
C ASN A 120 4.78 11.36 -5.97
N LYS A 121 5.80 11.49 -5.12
CA LYS A 121 7.18 11.74 -5.53
C LYS A 121 7.77 10.46 -6.11
N PRO A 122 8.65 10.54 -7.13
CA PRO A 122 9.37 9.37 -7.61
C PRO A 122 10.09 8.77 -6.41
N GLU A 123 10.03 7.45 -6.28
CA GLU A 123 10.81 6.74 -5.27
C GLU A 123 12.27 7.05 -5.57
N GLU A 124 12.88 7.88 -4.71
CA GLU A 124 14.32 8.07 -4.77
C GLU A 124 14.90 6.69 -4.50
N ALA A 125 15.71 6.18 -5.43
CA ALA A 125 16.29 4.85 -5.31
C ALA A 125 17.06 4.77 -3.99
N VAL A 126 16.43 4.21 -2.96
CA VAL A 126 17.08 3.88 -1.72
C VAL A 126 18.12 2.82 -2.10
N ALA A 127 19.39 3.22 -2.13
CA ALA A 127 20.50 2.29 -2.21
C ALA A 127 20.26 1.18 -1.18
N PRO A 128 20.47 -0.10 -1.52
CA PRO A 128 20.12 -1.20 -0.64
C PRO A 128 20.80 -0.98 0.71
N GLN A 129 19.99 -0.74 1.73
CA GLN A 129 20.42 -0.88 3.11
C GLN A 129 20.88 -2.33 3.23
N ALA A 130 22.18 -2.53 3.40
CA ALA A 130 22.75 -3.82 3.67
C ALA A 130 22.08 -4.36 4.94
N THR A 131 21.19 -5.34 4.77
CA THR A 131 20.78 -6.23 5.84
C THR A 131 22.00 -7.06 6.20
N ASP A 132 22.74 -6.58 7.21
CA ASP A 132 23.66 -7.40 7.99
C ASP A 132 22.83 -8.40 8.80
N GLU A 133 22.37 -9.46 8.14
CA GLU A 133 21.97 -10.69 8.80
C GLU A 133 22.60 -11.85 8.01
N THR A 134 23.75 -12.27 8.50
CA THR A 134 24.40 -13.53 8.14
C THR A 134 23.52 -14.66 8.66
N GLU A 135 22.74 -15.30 7.79
CA GLU A 135 22.30 -16.68 7.99
C GLU A 135 22.86 -17.57 6.89
N GLU A 136 23.51 -18.64 7.34
CA GLU A 136 24.28 -19.58 6.53
C GLU A 136 23.39 -20.41 5.58
N PRO A 137 23.87 -20.76 4.37
CA PRO A 137 23.14 -21.67 3.51
C PRO A 137 23.34 -23.11 3.96
N VAL A 138 22.29 -23.75 4.48
CA VAL A 138 22.25 -25.20 4.64
C VAL A 138 22.16 -25.85 3.27
N ALA A 139 23.28 -26.40 2.82
CA ALA A 139 23.37 -27.31 1.70
C ALA A 139 22.59 -28.59 2.00
N ILE A 140 21.71 -28.99 1.07
CA ILE A 140 21.30 -30.37 0.89
C ILE A 140 21.70 -30.78 -0.51
N ALA A 141 22.81 -31.52 -0.58
CA ALA A 141 23.32 -32.18 -1.76
C ALA A 141 22.91 -33.66 -1.76
N GLU A 142 22.49 -34.11 -2.94
CA GLU A 142 22.54 -35.48 -3.50
C GLU A 142 21.76 -36.59 -2.77
N GLU A 143 21.19 -37.59 -3.43
CA GLU A 143 21.61 -38.34 -4.62
C GLU A 143 20.38 -39.12 -5.13
N VAL A 144 20.23 -39.36 -6.43
CA VAL A 144 20.06 -40.71 -7.01
C VAL A 144 20.25 -40.58 -8.53
N THR A 145 21.25 -41.32 -8.96
CA THR A 145 21.75 -41.60 -10.30
C THR A 145 20.73 -42.37 -11.16
N SER A 146 20.74 -42.15 -12.47
CA SER A 146 20.86 -43.25 -13.45
C SER A 146 20.88 -42.70 -14.88
N GLU A 147 21.93 -43.10 -15.60
CA GLU A 147 22.12 -43.02 -17.04
C GLU A 147 20.99 -43.71 -17.82
N MET A 148 20.72 -43.24 -19.05
CA MET A 148 20.87 -44.06 -20.25
C MET A 148 20.69 -43.16 -21.49
N THR A 149 21.78 -42.94 -22.22
CA THR A 149 21.75 -42.35 -23.57
C THR A 149 21.77 -43.45 -24.62
N SER A 150 21.16 -43.13 -25.78
CA SER A 150 21.28 -43.79 -27.09
C SER A 150 20.42 -45.04 -27.29
N ASP A 151 19.57 -45.04 -28.32
CA ASP A 151 19.87 -45.71 -29.59
C ASP A 151 18.71 -45.58 -30.59
N ASP A 152 19.08 -45.26 -31.85
CA ASP A 152 18.49 -45.61 -33.15
C ASP A 152 16.99 -45.48 -33.52
N GLY A 153 16.77 -45.18 -34.81
CA GLY A 153 15.60 -45.70 -35.52
C GLY A 153 14.92 -44.78 -36.53
N ALA A 154 15.25 -44.95 -37.81
CA ALA A 154 14.68 -44.28 -38.96
C ALA A 154 13.16 -44.50 -39.17
N GLY A 155 12.50 -43.61 -39.95
CA GLY A 155 11.33 -44.03 -40.75
C GLY A 155 10.27 -42.97 -41.09
N ALA A 156 10.29 -42.51 -42.34
CA ALA A 156 9.14 -42.26 -43.22
C ALA A 156 8.07 -41.17 -42.90
N THR A 157 7.96 -40.22 -43.85
CA THR A 157 6.77 -39.39 -44.19
C THR A 157 5.65 -40.24 -44.86
N PRO A 158 4.43 -39.75 -45.27
CA PRO A 158 3.84 -38.38 -45.25
C PRO A 158 2.31 -38.30 -44.91
N VAL A 159 1.73 -37.10 -45.11
CA VAL A 159 0.31 -36.77 -45.46
C VAL A 159 -0.75 -36.67 -44.33
N ARG A 160 -1.29 -35.46 -44.07
CA ARG A 160 -2.59 -34.93 -44.62
C ARG A 160 -3.08 -33.66 -43.88
N THR A 161 -3.20 -32.54 -44.59
CA THR A 161 -4.07 -31.36 -44.33
C THR A 161 -5.55 -31.76 -44.59
N PRO A 162 -6.64 -30.97 -44.32
CA PRO A 162 -6.77 -29.55 -43.95
C PRO A 162 -7.74 -29.34 -42.74
N ARG A 163 -8.19 -28.16 -42.24
CA ARG A 163 -8.66 -26.95 -42.90
C ARG A 163 -9.01 -25.85 -41.86
N ALA A 164 -8.70 -24.62 -42.27
CA ALA A 164 -9.15 -23.29 -41.87
C ALA A 164 -10.24 -23.06 -40.78
N ARG A 165 -9.98 -22.05 -39.94
CA ARG A 165 -10.98 -21.01 -39.62
C ARG A 165 -10.29 -19.65 -39.39
N LYS A 166 -10.52 -18.69 -40.27
CA LYS A 166 -10.24 -17.26 -40.08
C LYS A 166 -11.47 -16.46 -40.54
N THR A 167 -11.49 -15.18 -40.17
CA THR A 167 -12.54 -14.13 -40.29
C THR A 167 -13.39 -14.03 -39.02
N SER A 168 -13.32 -13.02 -38.14
CA SER A 168 -13.03 -11.57 -38.18
C SER A 168 -14.04 -10.72 -38.95
N GLY A 169 -14.64 -9.73 -38.28
CA GLY A 169 -15.46 -8.65 -38.86
C GLY A 169 -16.88 -8.62 -38.27
N THR A 170 -17.19 -7.83 -37.24
CA THR A 170 -17.49 -6.37 -37.25
C THR A 170 -18.84 -6.03 -37.89
N GLY A 171 -19.66 -5.24 -37.19
CA GLY A 171 -20.80 -4.49 -37.76
C GLY A 171 -22.11 -4.77 -37.04
N SER A 172 -22.46 -4.03 -35.97
CA SER A 172 -23.08 -2.70 -36.00
C SER A 172 -24.60 -2.71 -36.25
N ALA A 173 -25.30 -2.01 -35.35
CA ALA A 173 -26.52 -1.24 -35.59
C ALA A 173 -27.90 -1.96 -35.64
N ARG A 174 -28.68 -1.67 -34.59
CA ARG A 174 -29.80 -0.69 -34.62
C ARG A 174 -31.24 -1.19 -34.93
N ARG A 175 -32.10 -0.84 -33.96
CA ARG A 175 -33.50 -0.35 -34.01
C ARG A 175 -34.68 -1.34 -34.05
N LYS A 176 -35.52 -1.12 -33.01
CA LYS A 176 -36.97 -0.86 -33.00
C LYS A 176 -37.87 -1.81 -33.81
N LYS A 177 -38.76 -2.50 -33.11
CA LYS A 177 -40.14 -2.02 -32.89
C LYS A 177 -40.75 -2.71 -31.69
#